data_AF-A0A379XV44-F1
#
_entry.id   AF-A0A379XV44-F1
#
_cell.length_a   1.000
_cell.length_b   1.000
_cell.length_c   1.000
_cell.angle_alpha   90.00
_cell.angle_beta   90.00
_cell.angle_gamma   90.00
#
_symmetry.space_group_name_H-M   'P 1'
#
loop_
_entity.id
_entity.type
_entity.pdbx_description
1 polymer ?
#
loop_
_entity_poly.entity_id
_entity_poly.type
_entity_poly.pdbx_seq_one_letter_code
_entity_poly.pdbx_strand_id
1 'polypeptide(L)' 'MQFDAGSMGPKVTACAEFVSHCRGIAGIGSLADGQAILAGEKGTLIRCETADVDA' A
#
# COMPACT_ATOMS: atom_id res chain seq x y z
N MET A 1 11.46 -11.04 4.28
CA MET A 1 12.13 -9.77 3.92
C MET A 1 11.96 -8.84 5.12
N GLN A 2 13.05 -8.27 5.65
CA GLN A 2 13.01 -7.40 6.83
C GLN A 2 13.15 -5.95 6.36
N PHE A 3 12.20 -5.09 6.74
CA PHE A 3 12.28 -3.65 6.48
C PHE A 3 12.89 -2.92 7.69
N ASP A 4 13.51 -1.78 7.43
CA ASP A 4 14.08 -0.93 8.49
C ASP A 4 13.01 -0.49 9.50
N ALA A 5 13.24 -0.78 10.78
CA ALA A 5 12.26 -0.56 11.85
C ALA A 5 12.01 0.93 12.15
N GLY A 6 12.95 1.82 11.81
CA GLY A 6 12.82 3.26 12.03
C GLY A 6 12.12 4.00 10.89
N SER A 7 11.85 3.32 9.77
CA SER A 7 11.34 3.99 8.57
C SER A 7 10.30 3.17 7.83
N MET A 8 10.72 2.18 7.04
CA MET A 8 9.82 1.47 6.12
C MET A 8 9.01 0.37 6.80
N GLY A 9 9.54 -0.28 7.83
CA GLY A 9 8.84 -1.33 8.58
C GLY A 9 7.49 -0.88 9.10
N PRO A 10 7.41 0.20 9.90
CA PRO A 10 6.13 0.72 10.38
C PRO A 10 5.16 1.12 9.25
N LYS A 11 5.68 1.63 8.11
CA LYS A 11 4.83 2.00 6.96
C LYS A 11 4.20 0.77 6.31
N VAL A 12 5.00 -0.27 6.08
CA VAL A 12 4.51 -1.53 5.48
C VAL A 12 3.52 -2.21 6.41
N THR A 13 3.80 -2.29 7.72
CA THR A 13 2.90 -2.88 8.71
C THR A 13 1.54 -2.16 8.72
N ALA A 14 1.53 -0.84 8.82
CA ALA A 14 0.27 -0.07 8.83
C ALA A 14 -0.53 -0.24 7.54
N CYS A 15 0.13 -0.25 6.38
CA CYS A 15 -0.55 -0.50 5.11
C CYS A 15 -1.11 -1.91 5.02
N ALA A 16 -0.37 -2.93 5.47
CA ALA A 16 -0.84 -4.32 5.52
C ALA A 16 -2.06 -4.49 6.44
N GLU A 17 -2.04 -3.87 7.61
CA GLU A 17 -3.19 -3.84 8.54
C GLU A 17 -4.40 -3.13 7.92
N PHE A 18 -4.19 -2.03 7.21
CA PHE A 18 -5.28 -1.33 6.53
C PHE A 18 -5.93 -2.19 5.45
N VAL A 19 -5.15 -2.79 4.54
CA VAL A 19 -5.71 -3.58 3.42
C VAL A 19 -6.26 -4.93 3.86
N SER A 20 -5.80 -5.48 4.98
CA SER A 20 -6.36 -6.72 5.52
C SER A 20 -7.74 -6.51 6.16
N HIS A 21 -7.99 -5.34 6.75
CA HIS A 21 -9.30 -4.98 7.29
C HIS A 21 -10.23 -4.34 6.26
N CYS A 22 -9.68 -3.59 5.31
CA CYS A 22 -10.42 -2.89 4.28
C CYS A 22 -10.08 -3.50 2.92
N ARG A 23 -11.08 -3.88 2.10
CA ARG A 23 -10.88 -4.34 0.71
C ARG A 23 -10.41 -3.22 -0.25
N GLY A 24 -9.44 -2.41 0.16
CA GLY A 24 -8.93 -1.25 -0.54
C GLY A 24 -7.44 -1.35 -0.85
N ILE A 25 -6.89 -0.25 -1.36
CA ILE A 25 -5.48 -0.10 -1.72
C ILE A 25 -4.85 0.91 -0.74
N ALA A 26 -3.63 0.61 -0.27
CA ALA A 26 -2.79 1.54 0.48
C ALA A 26 -1.55 1.91 -0.36
N GLY A 27 -1.10 3.16 -0.27
CA GLY A 27 0.04 3.67 -1.02
C GLY A 27 1.10 4.31 -0.14
N ILE A 28 2.37 4.03 -0.41
CA ILE A 28 3.54 4.65 0.24
C ILE A 28 4.35 5.40 -0.81
N GLY A 29 4.62 6.69 -0.58
CA GLY A 29 5.48 7.47 -1.48
C GLY A 29 5.69 8.90 -0.99
N SER A 30 6.23 9.74 -1.89
CA SER A 30 6.46 11.15 -1.63
C SER A 30 5.14 11.91 -1.46
N LEU A 31 5.11 12.89 -0.58
CA LEU A 31 3.95 13.77 -0.39
C LEU A 31 3.59 14.52 -1.69
N ALA A 32 4.59 14.92 -2.47
CA ALA A 32 4.38 15.62 -3.74
C ALA A 32 3.65 14.76 -4.79
N ASP A 33 3.76 13.42 -4.69
CA ASP A 33 3.10 12.49 -5.60
C ASP A 33 1.75 12.00 -5.05
N GLY A 34 1.23 12.57 -3.95
CA GLY A 34 0.06 12.06 -3.23
C GLY A 34 -1.16 11.77 -4.11
N GLN A 35 -1.50 12.66 -5.04
CA GLN A 35 -2.61 12.44 -5.98
C GLN A 35 -2.34 11.25 -6.92
N ALA A 36 -1.12 11.14 -7.47
CA ALA A 36 -0.75 10.04 -8.35
C ALA A 36 -0.65 8.70 -7.60
N ILE A 37 -0.30 8.71 -6.32
CA ILE A 37 -0.32 7.52 -5.45
C ILE A 37 -1.76 7.05 -5.22
N LEU A 38 -2.69 7.97 -4.95
CA LEU A 38 -4.11 7.63 -4.80
C LEU A 38 -4.73 7.10 -6.10
N ALA A 39 -4.29 7.59 -7.25
CA ALA A 39 -4.68 7.08 -8.56
C ALA A 39 -4.05 5.71 -8.91
N GLY A 40 -3.05 5.26 -8.13
CA GLY A 40 -2.34 4.01 -8.39
C GLY A 40 -1.27 4.09 -9.49
N GLU A 41 -0.80 5.30 -9.81
CA GLU A 41 0.16 5.56 -10.89
C GLU A 41 1.59 5.72 -10.38
N LYS A 42 1.77 5.99 -9.08
CA LYS A 42 3.08 6.19 -8.44
C LYS A 42 3.16 5.58 -7.05
N GLY A 43 4.40 5.47 -6.55
CA GLY A 43 4.70 4.96 -5.21
C GLY A 43 4.65 3.44 -5.13
N THR A 44 4.68 2.93 -3.91
CA THR A 44 4.51 1.50 -3.60
C THR A 44 3.07 1.26 -3.21
N LEU A 45 2.36 0.48 -4.01
CA LEU A 45 0.95 0.14 -3.78
C LEU A 45 0.83 -1.24 -3.15
N ILE A 46 0.10 -1.30 -2.05
CA ILE A 46 -0.19 -2.51 -1.29
C ILE A 46 -1.69 -2.75 -1.40
N ARG A 47 -2.07 -3.97 -1.75
CA ARG A 47 -3.46 -4.40 -1.91
C ARG A 47 -3.57 -5.86 -1.50
N CYS A 48 -4.70 -6.27 -0.94
CA CYS A 48 -5.00 -7.69 -0.86
C CYS A 48 -5.13 -8.24 -2.27
N GLU A 49 -4.60 -9.44 -2.47
CA GLU A 49 -4.85 -10.18 -3.69
C GLU A 49 -6.33 -10.53 -3.71
N THR A 50 -7.09 -9.78 -4.51
CA THR A 50 -8.41 -10.24 -4.92
C THR A 50 -8.11 -11.37 -5.90
N ALA A 51 -8.38 -12.62 -5.52
CA ALA A 51 -8.59 -13.65 -6.53
C ALA A 51 -9.66 -13.08 -7.45
N ASP A 52 -9.28 -12.79 -8.68
CA ASP A 52 -10.19 -12.31 -9.70
C ASP A 52 -11.37 -13.30 -9.77
N VAL A 53 -12.54 -12.83 -9.32
CA VAL A 53 -13.80 -13.52 -9.61
C VAL A 53 -14.28 -12.86 -10.88
N ASP A 54 -13.77 -13.40 -11.99
CA ASP A 54 -14.17 -13.17 -13.38
C ASP A 54 -13.71 -11.86 -14.08
N ALA A 55 -12.64 -11.97 -14.89
CA ALA A 55 -12.45 -11.29 -16.18
C ALA A 55 -11.41 -12.00 -17.09
#